data_AF-A0A7V4XBY2-F1
#
_entry.id   AF-A0A7V4XBY2-F1
#
_cell.length_a   1.000
_cell.length_b   1.000
_cell.length_c   1.000
_cell.angle_alpha   90.00
_cell.angle_beta   90.00
_cell.angle_gamma   90.00
#
_symmetry.space_group_name_H-M   'P 1'
#
loop_
_entity.id
_entity.type
_entity.pdbx_description
1 polymer ?
#
loop_
_entity_poly.entity_id
_entity_poly.type
_entity_poly.pdbx_seq_one_letter_code
_entity_poly.pdbx_strand_id
1 'polypeptide(L)'
;MTRGVVGASKEIIGCVGKQDFARVETYFDSNMKAAMPAPQLRQIWQMAISQLGAFQSVSDAQQLKAQGYDVVHLTCVFAKNTVKIEVAFNTQGQVSGLHFLANQ
;
A
#
# COMPACT_ATOMS: atom_id res chain seq x y z
N MET A 1 -9.06 -20.18 4.53
CA MET A 1 -7.66 -19.79 4.78
C MET A 1 -7.63 -18.28 4.96
N THR A 2 -7.45 -17.79 6.19
CA THR A 2 -7.38 -16.35 6.48
C THR A 2 -6.12 -15.80 5.79
N ARG A 3 -6.28 -14.90 4.82
CA ARG A 3 -5.16 -14.32 4.08
C ARG A 3 -4.36 -13.45 5.05
N GLY A 4 -3.10 -13.81 5.33
CA GLY A 4 -2.24 -13.01 6.22
C GLY A 4 -1.96 -11.61 5.65
N VAL A 5 -1.45 -10.70 6.48
CA VAL A 5 -1.23 -9.29 6.11
C VAL A 5 -0.38 -9.11 4.86
N VAL A 6 0.62 -9.97 4.61
CA VAL A 6 1.41 -9.96 3.36
C VAL A 6 0.54 -10.15 2.12
N GLY A 7 -0.41 -11.09 2.17
CA GLY A 7 -1.33 -11.34 1.07
C GLY A 7 -2.30 -10.19 0.86
N ALA A 8 -2.80 -9.59 1.95
CA ALA A 8 -3.64 -8.39 1.88
C ALA A 8 -2.89 -7.20 1.28
N SER A 9 -1.64 -6.96 1.70
CA SER A 9 -0.78 -5.91 1.16
C SER A 9 -0.54 -6.03 -0.34
N LYS A 10 -0.26 -7.24 -0.84
CA LYS A 10 -0.11 -7.49 -2.28
C LYS A 10 -1.41 -7.22 -3.05
N GLU A 11 -2.56 -7.58 -2.47
CA GLU A 11 -3.88 -7.31 -3.06
C GLU A 11 -4.17 -5.81 -3.11
N ILE A 12 -3.91 -5.08 -2.01
CA ILE A 12 -4.07 -3.63 -1.92
C ILE A 12 -3.26 -2.93 -3.02
N ILE A 13 -1.96 -3.20 -3.14
CA ILE A 13 -1.13 -2.57 -4.17
C ILE A 13 -1.51 -3.03 -5.58
N GLY A 14 -1.96 -4.29 -5.73
CA GLY A 14 -2.55 -4.76 -6.98
C GLY A 14 -3.80 -3.97 -7.39
N CYS A 15 -4.68 -3.64 -6.44
CA CYS A 15 -5.87 -2.82 -6.68
C CYS A 15 -5.48 -1.38 -7.03
N VAL A 16 -4.52 -0.79 -6.31
CA VAL A 16 -3.96 0.53 -6.62
C VAL A 16 -3.41 0.58 -8.06
N GLY A 17 -2.64 -0.42 -8.47
CA GLY A 17 -2.12 -0.55 -9.84
C GLY A 17 -3.22 -0.67 -10.90
N LYS A 18 -4.35 -1.32 -10.55
CA LYS A 18 -5.56 -1.43 -11.38
C LYS A 18 -6.51 -0.23 -11.27
N GLN A 19 -6.14 0.80 -10.50
CA GLN A 19 -6.97 1.98 -10.22
C GLN A 19 -8.29 1.68 -9.48
N ASP A 20 -8.39 0.53 -8.81
CA ASP A 20 -9.54 0.16 -7.98
C ASP A 20 -9.38 0.70 -6.55
N PHE A 21 -9.43 2.02 -6.44
CA PHE A 21 -9.23 2.72 -5.16
C PHE A 21 -10.40 2.53 -4.19
N ALA A 22 -11.62 2.33 -4.71
CA ALA A 22 -12.78 2.04 -3.90
C ALA A 22 -12.60 0.72 -3.15
N ARG A 23 -12.06 -0.32 -3.80
CA ARG A 23 -11.72 -1.57 -3.13
C ARG A 23 -10.64 -1.37 -2.07
N VAL A 24 -9.60 -0.59 -2.35
CA VAL A 24 -8.53 -0.31 -1.37
C VAL A 24 -9.07 0.37 -0.12
N GLU A 25 -9.97 1.35 -0.27
CA GLU A 25 -10.58 2.05 0.85
C GLU A 25 -11.37 1.11 1.79
N THR A 26 -11.85 -0.03 1.30
CA THR A 26 -12.53 -1.02 2.18
C THR A 26 -11.60 -1.66 3.22
N TYR A 27 -10.28 -1.64 2.99
CA TYR A 27 -9.28 -2.15 3.93
C TYR A 27 -8.93 -1.12 5.02
N PHE A 28 -9.30 0.15 4.82
CA PHE A 28 -8.88 1.25 5.69
C PHE A 28 -9.69 1.28 6.98
N ASP A 29 -9.01 1.64 8.08
CA ASP A 29 -9.72 2.05 9.30
C ASP A 29 -10.38 3.43 9.11
N SER A 30 -11.15 3.87 10.11
CA SER A 30 -11.88 5.15 10.04
C SER A 30 -10.96 6.35 9.91
N ASN A 31 -9.79 6.33 10.54
CA ASN A 31 -8.85 7.44 10.53
C ASN A 31 -8.19 7.56 9.15
N MET A 32 -7.80 6.43 8.58
CA MET A 32 -7.22 6.35 7.23
C MET A 32 -8.23 6.75 6.16
N LYS A 33 -9.52 6.36 6.29
CA LYS A 33 -10.59 6.85 5.39
C LYS A 33 -10.78 8.36 5.46
N ALA A 34 -10.67 8.95 6.65
CA ALA A 34 -10.79 10.39 6.81
C ALA A 34 -9.56 11.14 6.25
N ALA A 35 -8.35 10.60 6.45
CA ALA A 35 -7.10 11.22 6.03
C ALA A 35 -6.78 11.03 4.54
N MET A 36 -7.08 9.85 4.00
CA MET A 36 -6.78 9.46 2.62
C MET A 36 -7.91 8.60 2.04
N PRO A 37 -9.08 9.19 1.75
CA PRO A 37 -10.15 8.48 1.03
C PRO A 37 -9.72 8.13 -0.40
N ALA A 38 -10.48 7.27 -1.09
CA ALA A 38 -10.13 6.79 -2.44
C ALA A 38 -9.73 7.89 -3.45
N PRO A 39 -10.41 9.07 -3.53
CA PRO A 39 -9.99 10.15 -4.42
C PRO A 39 -8.60 10.71 -4.09
N GLN A 40 -8.28 10.86 -2.80
CA GLN A 40 -6.98 11.35 -2.34
C GLN A 40 -5.88 10.33 -2.66
N LEU A 41 -6.14 9.04 -2.38
CA LEU A 41 -5.23 7.96 -2.74
C LEU A 41 -4.95 7.92 -4.25
N ARG A 42 -5.98 8.12 -5.07
CA ARG A 42 -5.84 8.20 -6.53
C ARG A 42 -4.89 9.33 -6.95
N GLN A 43 -5.05 10.53 -6.38
CA GLN A 43 -4.18 11.66 -6.69
C GLN A 43 -2.73 11.39 -6.31
N ILE A 44 -2.49 10.87 -5.11
CA ILE A 44 -1.15 10.49 -4.64
C ILE A 44 -0.52 9.44 -5.57
N TRP A 45 -1.28 8.41 -5.95
CA TRP A 45 -0.80 7.39 -6.87
C TRP A 45 -0.46 7.96 -8.26
N GLN A 46 -1.29 8.86 -8.79
CA GLN A 46 -1.04 9.53 -10.06
C GLN A 46 0.24 10.37 -10.03
N MET A 47 0.50 11.07 -8.93
CA MET A 47 1.76 11.78 -8.71
C MET A 47 2.96 10.82 -8.59
N ALA A 48 2.78 9.64 -8.00
CA ALA A 48 3.84 8.64 -7.93
C ALA A 48 4.20 8.09 -9.33
N ILE A 49 3.21 7.69 -10.13
CA ILE A 49 3.46 7.12 -11.47
C ILE A 49 3.98 8.16 -12.49
N SER A 50 3.66 9.46 -12.32
CA SER A 50 4.23 10.50 -13.18
C SER A 50 5.76 10.60 -13.01
N GLN A 51 6.23 10.40 -11.79
CA GLN A 51 7.65 10.45 -11.42
C GLN A 51 8.34 9.10 -11.67
N LEU A 52 7.77 8.00 -11.17
CA LEU A 52 8.37 6.66 -11.16
C LEU A 52 8.11 5.88 -12.46
N GLY A 53 7.21 6.36 -13.33
CA GLY A 53 6.72 5.63 -14.49
C GLY A 53 5.60 4.64 -14.14
N ALA A 54 5.17 3.85 -15.12
CA ALA A 54 4.08 2.89 -14.92
C ALA A 54 4.46 1.82 -13.88
N PHE A 55 3.51 1.49 -12.99
CA PHE A 55 3.65 0.35 -12.08
C PHE A 55 3.65 -0.96 -12.87
N GLN A 56 4.57 -1.86 -12.51
CA GLN A 56 4.74 -3.15 -13.19
C GLN A 56 4.34 -4.31 -12.27
N SER A 57 4.94 -4.40 -11.09
CA SER A 57 4.72 -5.55 -10.20
C SER A 57 5.18 -5.28 -8.76
N VAL A 58 4.73 -6.13 -7.84
CA VAL A 58 5.37 -6.32 -6.53
C VAL A 58 6.37 -7.48 -6.66
N SER A 59 7.67 -7.21 -6.47
CA SER A 59 8.72 -8.23 -6.59
C SER A 59 9.01 -8.93 -5.26
N ASP A 60 8.81 -8.25 -4.13
CA ASP A 60 9.06 -8.81 -2.79
C ASP A 60 8.09 -8.23 -1.75
N ALA A 61 7.91 -8.95 -0.64
CA ALA A 61 7.10 -8.51 0.50
C ALA A 61 7.67 -9.06 1.81
N GLN A 62 8.04 -8.16 2.72
CA GLN A 62 8.56 -8.51 4.03
C GLN A 62 7.59 -8.04 5.12
N GLN A 63 7.14 -8.96 5.96
CA GLN A 63 6.38 -8.62 7.16
C GLN A 63 7.33 -8.27 8.31
N LEU A 64 6.95 -7.26 9.06
CA LEU A 64 7.64 -6.72 10.23
C LEU A 64 6.60 -6.50 11.33
N LYS A 65 7.07 -6.50 12.58
CA LYS A 65 6.27 -6.06 13.74
C LYS A 65 6.86 -4.77 14.25
N ALA A 66 6.05 -3.72 14.37
CA ALA A 66 6.49 -2.42 14.87
C ALA A 66 5.43 -1.84 15.81
N GLN A 67 5.81 -1.61 17.07
CA GLN A 67 4.95 -0.93 18.07
C GLN A 67 3.53 -1.53 18.19
N GLY A 68 3.39 -2.85 18.06
CA GLY A 68 2.11 -3.55 18.12
C GLY A 68 1.32 -3.63 16.80
N TYR A 69 1.81 -2.99 15.73
CA TYR A 69 1.25 -3.08 14.38
C TYR A 69 1.91 -4.21 13.59
N ASP A 70 1.13 -4.81 12.69
CA ASP A 70 1.64 -5.61 11.59
C ASP A 70 2.02 -4.69 10.44
N VAL A 71 3.29 -4.66 10.06
CA VAL A 71 3.78 -3.80 8.98
C VAL A 71 4.28 -4.67 7.84
N VAL A 72 3.96 -4.32 6.60
CA VAL A 72 4.48 -5.01 5.42
C VAL A 72 5.18 -4.02 4.52
N HIS A 73 6.45 -4.29 4.24
CA HIS A 73 7.24 -3.58 3.24
C HIS A 73 7.17 -4.33 1.92
N LEU A 74 6.60 -3.69 0.90
CA LEU A 74 6.49 -4.21 -0.45
C LEU A 74 7.57 -3.56 -1.32
N THR A 75 8.35 -4.37 -2.02
CA THR A 75 9.25 -3.89 -3.06
C THR A 75 8.46 -3.81 -4.36
N CYS A 76 8.19 -2.59 -4.82
CA CYS A 76 7.34 -2.30 -5.97
C CYS A 76 8.19 -1.83 -7.14
N VAL A 77 8.08 -2.53 -8.27
CA VAL A 77 8.79 -2.22 -9.51
C VAL A 77 7.92 -1.28 -10.36
N PHE A 78 8.49 -0.14 -10.72
CA PHE A 78 7.94 0.81 -11.69
C PHE A 78 8.90 0.94 -12.88
N ALA A 79 8.42 1.50 -13.98
CA ALA A 79 9.18 1.58 -15.23
C ALA A 79 10.51 2.34 -15.12
N LYS A 80 10.63 3.31 -14.21
CA LYS A 80 11.86 4.10 -14.05
C LYS A 80 12.63 3.77 -12.77
N ASN A 81 11.98 3.16 -11.76
CA ASN A 81 12.62 2.91 -10.47
C ASN A 81 11.92 1.78 -9.70
N THR A 82 12.59 1.24 -8.68
CA THR A 82 12.00 0.35 -7.68
C THR A 82 11.87 1.12 -6.37
N VAL A 83 10.68 1.11 -5.78
CA VAL A 83 10.39 1.81 -4.52
C VAL A 83 9.80 0.86 -3.50
N LYS A 84 10.07 1.12 -2.23
CA LYS A 84 9.47 0.39 -1.13
C LYS A 84 8.18 1.09 -0.68
N ILE A 85 7.08 0.35 -0.61
CA ILE A 85 5.81 0.84 -0.07
C ILE A 85 5.52 0.09 1.22
N GLU A 86 5.27 0.84 2.29
CA GLU A 86 4.85 0.32 3.58
C GLU A 86 3.32 0.30 3.68
N VAL A 87 2.78 -0.79 4.23
CA VAL A 87 1.38 -0.92 4.64
C VAL A 87 1.35 -1.37 6.10
N ALA A 88 0.78 -0.56 6.97
CA ALA A 88 0.63 -0.85 8.40
C ALA A 88 -0.81 -1.25 8.73
N PHE A 89 -0.96 -2.33 9.48
CA PHE A 89 -2.23 -2.88 9.94
C PHE A 89 -2.34 -2.77 11.46
N ASN A 90 -3.47 -2.25 11.91
CA ASN A 90 -3.82 -2.24 13.33
C ASN A 90 -4.17 -3.66 13.84
N THR A 91 -4.46 -3.79 15.13
CA THR A 91 -4.78 -5.08 15.77
C THR A 91 -6.08 -5.72 15.26
N GLN A 92 -6.93 -4.96 14.55
CA GLN A 92 -8.15 -5.45 13.89
C GLN A 92 -7.90 -5.89 12.45
N GLY A 93 -6.66 -5.81 11.96
CA GLY A 93 -6.30 -6.15 10.58
C GLY A 93 -6.74 -5.12 9.54
N GLN A 94 -7.06 -3.90 9.97
CA GLN A 94 -7.38 -2.78 9.06
C GLN A 94 -6.11 -1.97 8.79
N VAL A 95 -6.01 -1.41 7.59
CA VAL A 95 -4.91 -0.53 7.21
C VAL A 95 -5.05 0.80 7.94
N SER A 96 -4.04 1.13 8.74
CA SER A 96 -3.93 2.37 9.50
C SER A 96 -2.80 3.28 8.99
N GLY A 97 -2.02 2.81 8.01
CA GLY A 97 -0.95 3.59 7.39
C GLY A 97 -0.52 3.03 6.04
N LEU A 98 -0.14 3.93 5.12
CA LEU A 98 0.40 3.60 3.80
C LEU A 98 1.42 4.68 3.41
N HIS A 99 2.67 4.27 3.19
CA HIS A 99 3.78 5.21 2.95
C HIS A 99 4.67 4.75 1.81
N PHE A 100 5.10 5.70 0.97
CA PHE A 100 6.25 5.50 0.09
C PHE A 100 7.51 5.77 0.91
N LEU A 101 8.34 4.74 1.10
CA LEU A 101 9.60 4.90 1.80
C LEU A 101 10.62 5.45 0.81
N ALA A 102 11.33 6.52 1.18
CA ALA A 102 12.47 6.98 0.41
C ALA A 102 13.54 5.88 0.42
N ASN A 103 14.05 5.52 -0.76
CA ASN A 103 15.30 4.77 -0.82
C ASN A 103 16.40 5.75 -0.38
N GLN A 104 16.88 5.63 0.86
CA GLN A 104 18.13 6.24 1.29
C GLN A 104 19.30 5.47 0.68
#